data_AF-A0A537TS40-F1
#
_entry.id   AF-A0A537TS40-F1
#
_cell.length_a   1.000
_cell.length_b   1.000
_cell.length_c   1.000
_cell.angle_alpha   90.00
_cell.angle_beta   90.00
_cell.angle_gamma   90.00
#
_symmetry.space_group_name_H-M   'P 1'
#
loop_
_entity.id
_entity.type
_entity.pdbx_description
1 polymer ?
#
loop_
_entity_poly.entity_id
_entity_poly.type
_entity_poly.pdbx_seq_one_letter_code
_entity_poly.pdbx_strand_id
1 'polypeptide(L)'
;MFEKPSVADLREAAQKLGMTPSDAYLAAVEEIITPIAAAYATLDKTPDELPPVKYPRREFHLPTAAENPHGAWYVKTAIKGKAGGKLSGRRVALKDNICLAGVPMVIGADLFDGYAPEVDATVVERILDAGGEIAGKAVCEYFCVSGGSHTSASGPVHNPRKRGFSAGGSSSGCAALVAAGEVDMAIGGDQAGSIRIPASHCGIVGLKPTFGLVPYTGIALLEITIDTCGPMTANVADNALLLEVIAGPDGLDTRQRGIAASRYTDALAGNINGLRIAVVKEGFGHPNSEADVDARVR
;
A
#
# COMPACT_ATOMS: atom_id res chain seq x y z
N MET A 1 -10.08 25.76 4.88
CA MET A 1 -10.25 26.96 4.05
C MET A 1 -8.94 27.72 4.09
N PHE A 2 -8.38 28.05 2.94
CA PHE A 2 -7.09 28.72 2.80
C PHE A 2 -7.14 30.08 3.46
N GLU A 3 -6.23 30.30 4.41
CA GLU A 3 -6.05 31.58 5.08
C GLU A 3 -4.88 32.34 4.45
N LYS A 4 -5.11 33.62 4.13
CA LYS A 4 -4.06 34.48 3.60
C LYS A 4 -2.97 34.64 4.68
N PRO A 5 -1.68 34.37 4.39
CA PRO A 5 -0.63 34.55 5.37
C PRO A 5 -0.48 36.03 5.73
N SER A 6 -0.12 36.28 6.98
CA SER A 6 0.22 37.59 7.53
C SER A 6 1.65 37.99 7.19
N VAL A 7 2.00 39.27 7.39
CA VAL A 7 3.40 39.74 7.32
C VAL A 7 4.32 38.95 8.26
N ALA A 8 3.82 38.49 9.41
CA ALA A 8 4.60 37.69 10.35
C ALA A 8 4.93 36.31 9.74
N ASP A 9 3.95 35.65 9.13
CA ASP A 9 4.13 34.35 8.46
C ASP A 9 5.11 34.47 7.28
N LEU A 10 4.98 35.55 6.49
CA LEU A 10 5.89 35.85 5.39
C LEU A 10 7.32 36.09 5.88
N ARG A 11 7.49 36.76 7.02
CA ARG A 11 8.80 36.99 7.64
C ARG A 11 9.41 35.67 8.14
N GLU A 12 8.62 34.83 8.79
CA GLU A 12 9.08 33.50 9.25
C GLU A 12 9.52 32.63 8.07
N ALA A 13 8.72 32.60 6.99
CA ALA A 13 9.07 31.89 5.77
C ALA A 13 10.37 32.43 5.14
N ALA A 14 10.54 33.75 5.08
CA ALA A 14 11.76 34.38 4.58
C ALA A 14 12.99 34.00 5.43
N GLN A 15 12.87 33.97 6.75
CA GLN A 15 13.97 33.56 7.64
C GLN A 15 14.37 32.09 7.42
N LYS A 16 13.39 31.19 7.23
CA LYS A 16 13.66 29.78 6.89
C LYS A 16 14.42 29.63 5.57
N LEU A 17 14.23 30.58 4.64
CA LEU A 17 14.95 30.65 3.36
C LEU A 17 16.27 31.44 3.43
N GLY A 18 16.67 31.93 4.60
CA GLY A 18 17.89 32.73 4.77
C GLY A 18 17.77 34.15 4.20
N MET A 19 16.56 34.67 4.03
CA MET A 19 16.27 36.00 3.50
C MET A 19 15.95 36.98 4.64
N THR A 20 16.34 38.25 4.48
CA THR A 20 16.07 39.34 5.43
C THR A 20 15.34 40.51 4.75
N PRO A 21 14.10 40.30 4.28
CA PRO A 21 13.35 41.34 3.59
C PRO A 21 12.98 42.50 4.52
N SER A 22 12.90 43.71 3.95
CA SER A 22 12.40 44.88 4.68
C SER A 22 10.88 44.78 4.89
N ASP A 23 10.36 45.54 5.86
CA ASP A 23 8.92 45.60 6.11
C ASP A 23 8.13 46.12 4.90
N ALA A 24 8.70 47.07 4.16
CA ALA A 24 8.11 47.57 2.92
C ALA A 24 8.02 46.48 1.84
N TYR A 25 9.03 45.62 1.72
CA TYR A 25 8.99 44.48 0.82
C TYR A 25 7.91 43.47 1.26
N LEU A 26 7.83 43.15 2.55
CA LEU A 26 6.82 42.22 3.07
C LEU A 26 5.39 42.73 2.87
N ALA A 27 5.16 44.03 3.09
CA ALA A 27 3.87 44.66 2.82
C ALA A 27 3.49 44.57 1.33
N ALA A 28 4.44 44.84 0.43
CA ALA A 28 4.21 44.69 -1.02
C ALA A 28 3.90 43.24 -1.42
N VAL A 29 4.60 42.26 -0.83
CA VAL A 29 4.30 40.84 -1.05
C VAL A 29 2.91 40.48 -0.55
N GLU A 30 2.50 40.98 0.62
CA GLU A 30 1.16 40.76 1.16
C GLU A 30 0.06 41.26 0.21
N GLU A 31 0.26 42.42 -0.42
CA GLU A 31 -0.65 42.95 -1.45
C GLU A 31 -0.71 42.03 -2.68
N ILE A 32 0.45 41.55 -3.16
CA ILE A 32 0.55 40.68 -4.34
C ILE A 32 -0.13 39.32 -4.12
N ILE A 33 0.02 38.72 -2.93
CA ILE A 33 -0.57 37.41 -2.63
C ILE A 33 -2.07 37.48 -2.37
N THR A 34 -2.62 38.66 -2.04
CA THR A 34 -4.05 38.82 -1.71
C THR A 34 -4.99 38.27 -2.79
N PRO A 35 -4.85 38.64 -4.09
CA PRO A 35 -5.68 38.05 -5.14
C PRO A 35 -5.44 36.54 -5.33
N ILE A 36 -4.22 36.04 -5.09
CA ILE A 36 -3.91 34.62 -5.16
C ILE A 36 -4.63 33.87 -4.04
N ALA A 37 -4.52 34.33 -2.79
CA ALA A 37 -5.20 33.77 -1.64
C ALA A 37 -6.73 33.74 -1.83
N ALA A 38 -7.30 34.79 -2.43
CA ALA A 38 -8.71 34.81 -2.78
C ALA A 38 -9.08 33.72 -3.81
N ALA A 39 -8.23 33.48 -4.81
CA ALA A 39 -8.43 32.39 -5.77
C ALA A 39 -8.39 31.01 -5.10
N TYR A 40 -7.43 30.76 -4.19
CA TYR A 40 -7.38 29.53 -3.40
C TYR A 40 -8.63 29.38 -2.50
N ALA A 41 -9.07 30.44 -1.83
CA ALA A 41 -10.28 30.41 -1.01
C ALA A 41 -11.57 30.16 -1.83
N THR A 42 -11.59 30.52 -3.12
CA THR A 42 -12.67 30.13 -4.04
C THR A 42 -12.57 28.66 -4.43
N LEU A 43 -11.35 28.15 -4.71
CA LEU A 43 -11.14 26.73 -5.00
C LEU A 43 -11.58 25.84 -3.82
N ASP A 44 -11.25 26.22 -2.59
CA ASP A 44 -11.66 25.50 -1.36
C ASP A 44 -13.18 25.40 -1.15
N LYS A 45 -13.97 26.23 -1.84
CA LYS A 45 -15.44 26.17 -1.80
C LYS A 45 -16.02 25.29 -2.91
N THR A 46 -15.19 24.89 -3.85
CA THR A 46 -15.57 23.98 -4.93
C THR A 46 -15.63 22.58 -4.34
N PRO A 47 -16.70 21.80 -4.59
CA PRO A 47 -16.76 20.43 -4.11
C PRO A 47 -15.64 19.60 -4.74
N ASP A 48 -15.12 18.64 -3.96
CA ASP A 48 -14.17 17.67 -4.48
C ASP A 48 -14.87 16.72 -5.47
N GLU A 49 -14.30 16.60 -6.66
CA GLU A 49 -14.76 15.66 -7.69
C GLU A 49 -14.19 14.27 -7.42
N LEU A 50 -14.73 13.61 -6.40
CA LEU A 50 -14.28 12.28 -5.99
C LEU A 50 -14.87 11.17 -6.87
N PRO A 51 -14.10 10.13 -7.21
CA PRO A 51 -14.64 8.96 -7.91
C PRO A 51 -15.74 8.29 -7.08
N PRO A 52 -16.81 7.78 -7.72
CA PRO A 52 -17.92 7.20 -7.01
C PRO A 52 -17.55 5.88 -6.34
N VAL A 53 -17.97 5.72 -5.10
CA VAL A 53 -17.92 4.45 -4.37
C VAL A 53 -18.94 3.46 -4.96
N LYS A 54 -18.46 2.50 -5.76
CA LYS A 54 -19.32 1.56 -6.52
C LYS A 54 -20.09 0.56 -5.65
N TYR A 55 -19.49 0.12 -4.54
CA TYR A 55 -20.00 -0.99 -3.72
C TYR A 55 -20.44 -0.50 -2.34
N PRO A 56 -21.57 -0.98 -1.81
CA PRO A 56 -22.05 -0.58 -0.50
C PRO A 56 -21.00 -0.79 0.59
N ARG A 57 -20.78 0.23 1.40
CA ARG A 57 -19.95 0.09 2.60
C ARG A 57 -20.72 -0.67 3.66
N ARG A 58 -20.02 -1.61 4.29
CA ARG A 58 -20.51 -2.37 5.43
C ARG A 58 -19.77 -1.91 6.67
N GLU A 59 -20.34 -2.24 7.82
CA GLU A 59 -19.67 -2.04 9.09
C GLU A 59 -18.30 -2.72 9.10
N PHE A 60 -17.37 -2.06 9.78
CA PHE A 60 -16.07 -2.59 10.12
C PHE A 60 -15.99 -2.64 11.65
N HIS A 61 -15.07 -3.44 12.19
CA HIS A 61 -14.78 -3.44 13.62
C HIS A 61 -13.29 -3.61 13.87
N LEU A 62 -12.84 -3.03 14.98
CA LEU A 62 -11.51 -3.31 15.51
C LEU A 62 -11.51 -4.73 16.06
N PRO A 63 -10.53 -5.58 15.69
CA PRO A 63 -10.52 -6.96 16.13
C PRO A 63 -10.20 -7.06 17.62
N THR A 64 -10.86 -7.99 18.31
CA THR A 64 -10.47 -8.38 19.66
C THR A 64 -9.11 -9.10 19.66
N ALA A 65 -8.49 -9.24 20.84
CA ALA A 65 -7.23 -9.99 20.96
C ALA A 65 -7.36 -11.45 20.47
N ALA A 66 -8.53 -12.07 20.64
CA ALA A 66 -8.80 -13.43 20.17
C ALA A 66 -8.89 -13.50 18.63
N GLU A 67 -9.37 -12.44 17.97
CA GLU A 67 -9.48 -12.33 16.53
C GLU A 67 -8.22 -11.83 15.84
N ASN A 68 -7.21 -11.43 16.62
CA ASN A 68 -5.94 -10.87 16.13
C ASN A 68 -4.71 -11.49 16.85
N PRO A 69 -4.56 -12.84 16.85
CA PRO A 69 -3.53 -13.52 17.65
C PRO A 69 -2.09 -13.16 17.25
N HIS A 70 -1.92 -12.62 16.05
CA HIS A 70 -0.63 -12.22 15.47
C HIS A 70 -0.42 -10.69 15.41
N GLY A 71 -1.39 -9.88 15.84
CA GLY A 71 -1.33 -8.43 15.68
C GLY A 71 -1.38 -7.95 14.22
N ALA A 72 -1.88 -8.79 13.30
CA ALA A 72 -1.81 -8.60 11.86
C ALA A 72 -3.00 -7.82 11.28
N TRP A 73 -4.16 -7.83 11.95
CA TRP A 73 -5.32 -7.01 11.58
C TRP A 73 -5.24 -5.62 12.21
N TYR A 74 -5.49 -4.59 11.41
CA TYR A 74 -5.82 -3.27 11.93
C TYR A 74 -7.34 -3.15 12.14
N VAL A 75 -8.11 -3.46 11.10
CA VAL A 75 -9.57 -3.46 11.12
C VAL A 75 -10.11 -4.58 10.23
N LYS A 76 -11.21 -5.20 10.65
CA LYS A 76 -11.89 -6.28 9.90
C LYS A 76 -13.20 -5.77 9.31
N THR A 77 -13.54 -6.24 8.12
CA THR A 77 -14.80 -5.97 7.42
C THR A 77 -15.18 -7.15 6.51
N ALA A 78 -16.26 -7.02 5.74
CA ALA A 78 -16.74 -8.04 4.81
C ALA A 78 -17.40 -7.39 3.58
N ILE A 79 -16.68 -6.46 2.93
CA ILE A 79 -17.18 -5.71 1.77
C ILE A 79 -17.15 -6.61 0.55
N LYS A 80 -18.34 -6.95 0.03
CA LYS A 80 -18.50 -7.86 -1.10
C LYS A 80 -18.56 -7.10 -2.41
N GLY A 81 -17.80 -7.57 -3.38
CA GLY A 81 -17.83 -7.06 -4.75
C GLY A 81 -19.02 -7.58 -5.56
N LYS A 82 -18.85 -7.56 -6.88
CA LYS A 82 -19.80 -8.08 -7.87
C LYS A 82 -20.15 -9.55 -7.59
N ALA A 83 -21.39 -9.95 -7.86
CA ALA A 83 -21.73 -11.36 -7.89
C ALA A 83 -21.05 -12.04 -9.09
N GLY A 84 -20.20 -13.03 -8.82
CA GLY A 84 -19.42 -13.71 -9.87
C GLY A 84 -18.13 -12.97 -10.24
N GLY A 85 -17.33 -13.57 -11.13
CA GLY A 85 -16.03 -13.06 -11.54
C GLY A 85 -14.85 -13.90 -11.05
N LYS A 86 -13.64 -13.52 -11.46
CA LYS A 86 -12.41 -14.29 -11.26
C LYS A 86 -12.04 -14.53 -9.78
N LEU A 87 -12.46 -13.64 -8.89
CA LEU A 87 -12.17 -13.69 -7.46
C LEU A 87 -13.39 -14.09 -6.61
N SER A 88 -14.42 -14.66 -7.24
CA SER A 88 -15.62 -15.12 -6.52
C SER A 88 -15.25 -16.06 -5.37
N GLY A 89 -15.71 -15.73 -4.17
CA GLY A 89 -15.45 -16.51 -2.96
C GLY A 89 -14.05 -16.32 -2.36
N ARG A 90 -13.23 -15.42 -2.90
CA ARG A 90 -11.91 -15.09 -2.36
C ARG A 90 -11.99 -13.91 -1.40
N ARG A 91 -11.37 -14.05 -0.24
CA ARG A 91 -11.20 -13.01 0.78
C ARG A 91 -9.82 -12.38 0.63
N VAL A 92 -9.80 -11.05 0.48
CA VAL A 92 -8.59 -10.27 0.21
C VAL A 92 -8.36 -9.28 1.35
N ALA A 93 -7.17 -9.30 1.96
CA ALA A 93 -6.73 -8.24 2.86
C ALA A 93 -6.02 -7.13 2.09
N LEU A 94 -6.21 -5.89 2.52
CA LEU A 94 -5.49 -4.73 1.97
C LEU A 94 -4.45 -4.27 2.98
N LYS A 95 -3.20 -4.05 2.56
CA LYS A 95 -2.24 -3.32 3.40
C LYS A 95 -2.85 -2.00 3.86
N ASP A 96 -2.59 -1.61 5.10
CA ASP A 96 -3.29 -0.47 5.67
C ASP A 96 -3.00 0.85 4.95
N ASN A 97 -1.90 0.95 4.20
CA ASN A 97 -1.58 2.10 3.36
C ASN A 97 -2.45 2.25 2.09
N ILE A 98 -3.43 1.37 1.86
CA ILE A 98 -4.32 1.37 0.70
C ILE A 98 -5.68 1.96 1.09
N CYS A 99 -6.14 2.95 0.34
CA CYS A 99 -7.45 3.56 0.58
C CYS A 99 -8.59 2.57 0.29
N LEU A 100 -9.54 2.51 1.22
CA LEU A 100 -10.79 1.76 1.14
C LEU A 100 -11.88 2.67 1.71
N ALA A 101 -12.78 3.17 0.89
CA ALA A 101 -13.59 4.32 1.29
C ALA A 101 -14.44 4.02 2.54
N GLY A 102 -14.42 4.92 3.53
CA GLY A 102 -15.17 4.79 4.77
C GLY A 102 -14.61 3.76 5.77
N VAL A 103 -13.46 3.14 5.50
CA VAL A 103 -12.79 2.21 6.43
C VAL A 103 -11.50 2.86 6.96
N PRO A 104 -11.26 2.87 8.29
CA PRO A 104 -10.10 3.53 8.88
C PRO A 104 -8.77 3.10 8.27
N MET A 105 -7.82 4.04 8.25
CA MET A 105 -6.49 3.86 7.69
C MET A 105 -5.48 4.71 8.46
N VAL A 106 -4.41 4.10 8.96
CA VAL A 106 -3.40 4.76 9.77
C VAL A 106 -1.96 4.59 9.27
N ILE A 107 -1.73 3.73 8.28
CA ILE A 107 -0.40 3.54 7.67
C ILE A 107 0.65 3.13 8.72
N GLY A 108 0.22 2.36 9.72
CA GLY A 108 1.05 1.95 10.86
C GLY A 108 1.47 3.08 11.80
N ALA A 109 0.92 4.30 11.65
CA ALA A 109 1.28 5.48 12.41
C ALA A 109 0.09 6.05 13.19
N ASP A 110 0.33 6.49 14.43
CA ASP A 110 -0.66 7.13 15.31
C ASP A 110 -1.09 8.54 14.85
N LEU A 111 -0.33 9.16 13.93
CA LEU A 111 -0.63 10.49 13.39
C LEU A 111 -1.98 10.57 12.66
N PHE A 112 -2.47 9.46 12.12
CA PHE A 112 -3.67 9.40 11.30
C PHE A 112 -4.89 8.83 12.03
N ASP A 113 -4.85 8.78 13.36
CA ASP A 113 -5.99 8.30 14.14
C ASP A 113 -7.28 9.08 13.80
N GLY A 114 -8.32 8.34 13.42
CA GLY A 114 -9.61 8.90 12.99
C GLY A 114 -9.71 9.22 11.50
N TYR A 115 -8.65 9.04 10.70
CA TYR A 115 -8.72 9.17 9.25
C TYR A 115 -9.42 7.96 8.62
N ALA A 116 -10.40 8.24 7.76
CA ALA A 116 -10.98 7.28 6.83
C ALA A 116 -11.00 7.92 5.43
N PRO A 117 -10.45 7.27 4.40
CA PRO A 117 -10.43 7.81 3.06
C PRO A 117 -11.86 7.84 2.48
N GLU A 118 -12.10 8.77 1.56
CA GLU A 118 -13.40 8.91 0.88
C GLU A 118 -13.47 8.15 -0.45
N VAL A 119 -12.34 7.58 -0.88
CA VAL A 119 -12.18 6.90 -2.17
C VAL A 119 -11.63 5.49 -1.99
N ASP A 120 -11.93 4.62 -2.95
CA ASP A 120 -11.23 3.35 -3.12
C ASP A 120 -9.95 3.55 -3.92
N ALA A 121 -8.89 2.82 -3.56
CA ALA A 121 -7.77 2.64 -4.48
C ALA A 121 -8.21 1.87 -5.72
N THR A 122 -7.57 2.10 -6.87
CA THR A 122 -7.96 1.42 -8.12
C THR A 122 -7.85 -0.11 -8.01
N VAL A 123 -6.88 -0.62 -7.24
CA VAL A 123 -6.76 -2.06 -6.99
C VAL A 123 -7.94 -2.62 -6.21
N VAL A 124 -8.55 -1.84 -5.31
CA VAL A 124 -9.74 -2.22 -4.55
C VAL A 124 -10.94 -2.33 -5.48
N GLU A 125 -11.15 -1.34 -6.34
CA GLU A 125 -12.22 -1.38 -7.35
C GLU A 125 -12.08 -2.62 -8.24
N ARG A 126 -10.87 -2.89 -8.75
CA ARG A 126 -10.62 -4.06 -9.61
C ARG A 126 -10.90 -5.38 -8.91
N ILE A 127 -10.53 -5.51 -7.63
CA ILE A 127 -10.82 -6.71 -6.83
C ILE A 127 -12.33 -6.89 -6.66
N LEU A 128 -13.04 -5.83 -6.30
CA LEU A 128 -14.50 -5.88 -6.10
C LEU A 128 -15.23 -6.13 -7.43
N ASP A 129 -14.81 -5.49 -8.52
CA ASP A 129 -15.35 -5.70 -9.87
C ASP A 129 -15.14 -7.16 -10.35
N ALA A 130 -14.07 -7.82 -9.88
CA ALA A 130 -13.78 -9.23 -10.13
C ALA A 130 -14.47 -10.20 -9.15
N GLY A 131 -15.29 -9.70 -8.23
CA GLY A 131 -16.10 -10.49 -7.29
C GLY A 131 -15.40 -10.92 -6.00
N GLY A 132 -14.25 -10.31 -5.69
CA GLY A 132 -13.56 -10.52 -4.42
C GLY A 132 -14.30 -9.88 -3.25
N GLU A 133 -14.03 -10.39 -2.05
CA GLU A 133 -14.45 -9.78 -0.78
C GLU A 133 -13.25 -9.12 -0.10
N ILE A 134 -13.36 -7.84 0.25
CA ILE A 134 -12.35 -7.18 1.08
C ILE A 134 -12.63 -7.52 2.54
N ALA A 135 -11.72 -8.26 3.15
CA ALA A 135 -11.84 -8.80 4.51
C ALA A 135 -11.38 -7.82 5.59
N GLY A 136 -10.64 -6.78 5.23
CA GLY A 136 -10.11 -5.80 6.18
C GLY A 136 -8.81 -5.15 5.75
N LYS A 137 -8.28 -4.34 6.67
CA LYS A 137 -6.98 -3.69 6.55
C LYS A 137 -5.96 -4.44 7.41
N ALA A 138 -4.86 -4.83 6.79
CA ALA A 138 -3.75 -5.51 7.42
C ALA A 138 -2.69 -4.50 7.87
N VAL A 139 -2.19 -4.67 9.10
CA VAL A 139 -1.15 -3.82 9.68
C VAL A 139 0.05 -3.70 8.75
N CYS A 140 0.62 -2.51 8.70
CA CYS A 140 1.92 -2.24 8.09
C CYS A 140 2.83 -1.47 9.05
N GLU A 141 4.11 -1.40 8.71
CA GLU A 141 5.10 -0.66 9.49
C GLU A 141 4.85 0.86 9.47
N TYR A 142 5.42 1.59 10.43
CA TYR A 142 5.24 3.04 10.59
C TYR A 142 5.67 3.77 9.31
N PHE A 143 4.73 4.44 8.64
CA PHE A 143 4.91 5.03 7.30
C PHE A 143 5.47 4.06 6.25
N CYS A 144 5.30 2.76 6.45
CA CYS A 144 5.88 1.69 5.63
C CYS A 144 7.42 1.60 5.63
N VAL A 145 8.14 2.28 6.54
CA VAL A 145 9.61 2.41 6.51
C VAL A 145 10.31 1.43 7.46
N SER A 146 10.10 0.13 7.25
CA SER A 146 10.86 -0.93 7.95
C SER A 146 10.78 -2.26 7.21
N GLY A 147 11.90 -3.00 7.19
CA GLY A 147 11.95 -4.40 6.75
C GLY A 147 11.63 -5.41 7.86
N GLY A 148 11.51 -4.96 9.11
CA GLY A 148 11.05 -5.76 10.24
C GLY A 148 9.53 -5.63 10.43
N SER A 149 9.01 -6.23 11.50
CA SER A 149 7.58 -6.17 11.85
C SER A 149 7.31 -5.64 13.26
N HIS A 150 8.02 -4.58 13.65
CA HIS A 150 8.08 -4.11 15.05
C HIS A 150 7.84 -2.60 15.20
N THR A 151 7.57 -1.88 14.11
CA THR A 151 7.53 -0.41 14.14
C THR A 151 6.12 0.16 14.14
N SER A 152 5.10 -0.62 13.76
CA SER A 152 3.70 -0.15 13.77
C SER A 152 3.29 0.37 15.16
N ALA A 153 2.57 1.49 15.20
CA ALA A 153 1.99 2.04 16.42
C ALA A 153 1.04 1.07 17.12
N SER A 154 0.39 0.17 16.36
CA SER A 154 -0.47 -0.90 16.89
C SER A 154 0.30 -2.04 17.58
N GLY A 155 1.64 -1.98 17.59
CA GLY A 155 2.52 -3.02 18.10
C GLY A 155 3.06 -3.97 17.03
N PRO A 156 3.95 -4.91 17.42
CA PRO A 156 4.63 -5.80 16.49
C PRO A 156 3.68 -6.85 15.89
N VAL A 157 3.88 -7.15 14.61
CA VAL A 157 3.24 -8.30 13.95
C VAL A 157 4.10 -9.54 14.16
N HIS A 158 3.51 -10.60 14.68
CA HIS A 158 4.20 -11.86 14.94
C HIS A 158 4.10 -12.82 13.77
N ASN A 159 5.20 -13.51 13.45
CA ASN A 159 5.21 -14.54 12.41
C ASN A 159 4.33 -15.75 12.79
N PRO A 160 3.36 -16.15 11.96
CA PRO A 160 2.51 -17.32 12.24
C PRO A 160 3.27 -18.65 12.29
N ARG A 161 4.42 -18.74 11.62
CA ARG A 161 5.29 -19.93 11.66
C ARG A 161 6.00 -20.07 13.02
N LYS A 162 6.21 -18.96 13.72
CA LYS A 162 6.86 -18.92 15.04
C LYS A 162 6.53 -17.61 15.77
N ARG A 163 5.56 -17.65 16.68
CA ARG A 163 5.16 -16.47 17.46
C ARG A 163 6.36 -15.89 18.22
N GLY A 164 6.44 -14.57 18.31
CA GLY A 164 7.58 -13.85 18.89
C GLY A 164 8.70 -13.53 17.90
N PHE A 165 8.67 -14.08 16.69
CA PHE A 165 9.61 -13.75 15.61
C PHE A 165 9.00 -12.74 14.64
N SER A 166 9.87 -12.03 13.92
CA SER A 166 9.49 -11.05 12.90
C SER A 166 8.73 -11.72 11.74
N ALA A 167 7.59 -11.15 11.37
CA ALA A 167 6.87 -11.47 10.14
C ALA A 167 7.53 -10.84 8.89
N GLY A 168 8.57 -10.02 9.06
CA GLY A 168 9.13 -9.16 8.01
C GLY A 168 8.22 -7.97 7.71
N GLY A 169 8.69 -6.98 6.95
CA GLY A 169 7.92 -5.78 6.64
C GLY A 169 8.28 -5.13 5.30
N SER A 170 7.55 -4.09 4.87
CA SER A 170 6.49 -3.41 5.61
C SER A 170 5.06 -3.93 5.44
N SER A 171 4.83 -4.93 4.58
CA SER A 171 3.51 -5.59 4.45
C SER A 171 3.37 -6.75 5.43
N SER A 172 3.77 -6.52 6.69
CA SER A 172 3.90 -7.51 7.76
C SER A 172 2.57 -8.21 8.05
N GLY A 173 1.50 -7.45 8.25
CA GLY A 173 0.15 -7.98 8.46
C GLY A 173 -0.35 -8.80 7.26
N CYS A 174 -0.09 -8.33 6.03
CA CYS A 174 -0.53 -9.05 4.82
C CYS A 174 0.07 -10.47 4.76
N ALA A 175 1.38 -10.60 5.00
CA ALA A 175 2.02 -11.91 4.98
C ALA A 175 1.54 -12.81 6.12
N ALA A 176 1.40 -12.26 7.33
CA ALA A 176 0.94 -13.00 8.48
C ALA A 176 -0.49 -13.54 8.28
N LEU A 177 -1.41 -12.73 7.76
CA LEU A 177 -2.80 -13.15 7.53
C LEU A 177 -2.93 -14.25 6.47
N VAL A 178 -2.18 -14.13 5.37
CA VAL A 178 -2.15 -15.17 4.33
C VAL A 178 -1.51 -16.45 4.88
N ALA A 179 -0.40 -16.35 5.60
CA ALA A 179 0.29 -17.52 6.16
C ALA A 179 -0.50 -18.23 7.25
N ALA A 180 -1.33 -17.50 8.01
CA ALA A 180 -2.25 -18.06 9.00
C ALA A 180 -3.54 -18.63 8.38
N GLY A 181 -3.78 -18.42 7.08
CA GLY A 181 -5.01 -18.84 6.40
C GLY A 181 -6.24 -18.01 6.78
N GLU A 182 -6.05 -16.79 7.31
CA GLU A 182 -7.16 -15.90 7.67
C GLU A 182 -7.80 -15.22 6.46
N VAL A 183 -7.04 -15.12 5.35
CA VAL A 183 -7.48 -14.64 4.03
C VAL A 183 -6.84 -15.47 2.93
N ASP A 184 -7.48 -15.52 1.76
CA ASP A 184 -6.94 -16.21 0.59
C ASP A 184 -5.75 -15.46 -0.03
N MET A 185 -5.87 -14.12 -0.06
CA MET A 185 -4.95 -13.24 -0.77
C MET A 185 -4.79 -11.91 -0.03
N ALA A 186 -3.75 -11.15 -0.36
CA ALA A 186 -3.58 -9.78 0.09
C ALA A 186 -2.92 -8.90 -0.97
N ILE A 187 -3.11 -7.58 -0.85
CA ILE A 187 -2.36 -6.57 -1.60
C ILE A 187 -1.36 -5.89 -0.67
N GLY A 188 -0.08 -6.07 -0.98
CA GLY A 188 1.03 -5.37 -0.31
C GLY A 188 1.56 -4.19 -1.11
N GLY A 189 2.43 -3.41 -0.46
CA GLY A 189 3.26 -2.37 -1.10
C GLY A 189 4.74 -2.71 -0.97
N ASP A 190 5.54 -2.42 -1.99
CA ASP A 190 6.96 -2.74 -2.09
C ASP A 190 7.74 -1.58 -2.72
N GLN A 191 8.47 -0.87 -1.87
CA GLN A 191 9.43 0.16 -2.26
C GLN A 191 10.85 -0.41 -2.35
N ALA A 192 11.23 -1.25 -1.40
CA ALA A 192 12.58 -1.82 -1.31
C ALA A 192 12.59 -3.30 -0.87
N GLY A 193 11.45 -3.99 -0.97
CA GLY A 193 11.29 -5.37 -0.51
C GLY A 193 10.01 -5.62 0.28
N SER A 194 9.18 -4.60 0.50
CA SER A 194 8.07 -4.68 1.45
C SER A 194 6.94 -5.66 1.10
N ILE A 195 6.92 -6.26 -0.10
CA ILE A 195 6.12 -7.45 -0.42
C ILE A 195 6.96 -8.72 -0.23
N ARG A 196 8.19 -8.73 -0.75
CA ARG A 196 9.06 -9.91 -0.86
C ARG A 196 9.67 -10.36 0.47
N ILE A 197 10.11 -9.42 1.31
CA ILE A 197 10.68 -9.68 2.64
C ILE A 197 9.67 -10.40 3.54
N PRO A 198 8.46 -9.85 3.79
CA PRO A 198 7.50 -10.53 4.65
C PRO A 198 6.97 -11.83 4.04
N ALA A 199 6.86 -11.91 2.71
CA ALA A 199 6.53 -13.18 2.04
C ALA A 199 7.56 -14.28 2.31
N SER A 200 8.86 -13.94 2.23
CA SER A 200 9.96 -14.84 2.54
C SER A 200 9.92 -15.29 4.01
N HIS A 201 9.72 -14.35 4.95
CA HIS A 201 9.69 -14.64 6.38
C HIS A 201 8.51 -15.53 6.79
N CYS A 202 7.33 -15.32 6.21
CA CYS A 202 6.13 -16.09 6.56
C CYS A 202 5.96 -17.37 5.71
N GLY A 203 6.79 -17.57 4.69
CA GLY A 203 6.73 -18.72 3.80
C GLY A 203 5.48 -18.72 2.93
N ILE A 204 5.25 -17.61 2.22
CA ILE A 204 4.19 -17.42 1.23
C ILE A 204 4.78 -16.84 -0.08
N VAL A 205 3.96 -16.65 -1.10
CA VAL A 205 4.36 -16.03 -2.37
C VAL A 205 4.05 -14.54 -2.32
N GLY A 206 5.05 -13.69 -2.56
CA GLY A 206 4.89 -12.25 -2.72
C GLY A 206 5.57 -11.79 -4.00
N LEU A 207 4.83 -11.11 -4.87
CA LEU A 207 5.34 -10.60 -6.14
C LEU A 207 5.36 -9.08 -6.10
N LYS A 208 6.54 -8.50 -6.31
CA LYS A 208 6.68 -7.11 -6.73
C LYS A 208 6.61 -7.07 -8.26
N PRO A 209 5.53 -6.54 -8.87
CA PRO A 209 5.42 -6.46 -10.32
C PRO A 209 6.45 -5.53 -10.95
N THR A 210 6.46 -5.50 -12.28
CA THR A 210 7.14 -4.44 -13.06
C THR A 210 6.62 -3.08 -12.59
N PHE A 211 7.52 -2.11 -12.42
CA PHE A 211 7.15 -0.76 -12.01
C PHE A 211 6.10 -0.15 -12.96
N GLY A 212 5.03 0.41 -12.40
CA GLY A 212 3.89 0.94 -13.15
C GLY A 212 2.92 -0.13 -13.71
N LEU A 213 3.17 -1.43 -13.55
CA LEU A 213 2.25 -2.46 -14.07
C LEU A 213 0.90 -2.44 -13.35
N VAL A 214 0.95 -2.35 -12.03
CA VAL A 214 -0.23 -2.19 -11.17
C VAL A 214 -0.30 -0.72 -10.76
N PRO A 215 -1.45 -0.04 -10.90
CA PRO A 215 -1.58 1.36 -10.53
C PRO A 215 -1.43 1.54 -9.02
N TYR A 216 -0.76 2.63 -8.63
CA TYR A 216 -0.57 3.03 -7.25
C TYR A 216 -1.60 4.08 -6.78
N THR A 217 -2.60 4.38 -7.62
CA THR A 217 -3.69 5.32 -7.32
C THR A 217 -4.48 4.92 -6.08
N GLY A 218 -4.63 5.85 -5.14
CA GLY A 218 -5.29 5.64 -3.85
C GLY A 218 -4.46 4.83 -2.85
N ILE A 219 -3.14 4.72 -3.05
CA ILE A 219 -2.22 4.11 -2.08
C ILE A 219 -1.31 5.21 -1.56
N ALA A 220 -1.09 5.26 -0.24
CA ALA A 220 -0.22 6.26 0.35
C ALA A 220 1.23 6.12 -0.17
N LEU A 221 1.76 7.25 -0.62
CA LEU A 221 3.07 7.37 -1.27
C LEU A 221 4.19 7.32 -0.25
N LEU A 222 5.33 6.75 -0.66
CA LEU A 222 6.60 6.97 0.04
C LEU A 222 7.57 7.72 -0.88
N GLU A 223 7.83 7.17 -2.06
CA GLU A 223 8.68 7.80 -3.07
C GLU A 223 8.24 7.35 -4.47
N ILE A 224 7.91 8.33 -5.31
CA ILE A 224 7.17 8.12 -6.57
C ILE A 224 7.89 7.19 -7.54
N THR A 225 9.22 7.13 -7.53
CA THR A 225 10.01 6.34 -8.49
C THR A 225 10.19 4.88 -8.09
N ILE A 226 9.86 4.51 -6.85
CA ILE A 226 9.99 3.13 -6.35
C ILE A 226 8.68 2.53 -5.83
N ASP A 227 7.64 3.36 -5.62
CA ASP A 227 6.33 2.90 -5.19
C ASP A 227 5.74 1.84 -6.15
N THR A 228 5.59 0.62 -5.64
CA THR A 228 4.93 -0.49 -6.34
C THR A 228 3.97 -1.19 -5.38
N CYS A 229 2.82 -1.66 -5.86
CA CYS A 229 1.96 -2.57 -5.11
C CYS A 229 1.79 -3.90 -5.87
N GLY A 230 1.37 -4.94 -5.16
CA GLY A 230 1.31 -6.27 -5.76
C GLY A 230 0.70 -7.36 -4.87
N PRO A 231 0.48 -8.55 -5.46
CA PRO A 231 -0.21 -9.65 -4.81
C PRO A 231 0.69 -10.42 -3.83
N MET A 232 0.08 -10.84 -2.72
CA MET A 232 0.64 -11.74 -1.72
C MET A 232 -0.35 -12.90 -1.50
N THR A 233 0.09 -14.14 -1.67
CA THR A 233 -0.80 -15.31 -1.75
C THR A 233 -0.10 -16.58 -1.23
N ALA A 234 -0.88 -17.61 -0.90
CA ALA A 234 -0.31 -18.89 -0.43
C ALA A 234 0.41 -19.69 -1.53
N ASN A 235 0.11 -19.42 -2.81
CA ASN A 235 0.68 -20.12 -3.96
C ASN A 235 0.81 -19.21 -5.20
N VAL A 236 1.61 -19.65 -6.17
CA VAL A 236 1.92 -18.91 -7.40
C VAL A 236 0.71 -18.76 -8.32
N ALA A 237 -0.20 -19.75 -8.36
CA ALA A 237 -1.37 -19.71 -9.23
C ALA A 237 -2.35 -18.59 -8.82
N ASP A 238 -2.64 -18.50 -7.52
CA ASP A 238 -3.43 -17.40 -6.95
C ASP A 238 -2.71 -16.06 -7.10
N ASN A 239 -1.37 -16.04 -7.04
CA ASN A 239 -0.59 -14.82 -7.24
C ASN A 239 -0.76 -14.28 -8.67
N ALA A 240 -0.65 -15.16 -9.67
CA ALA A 240 -0.85 -14.83 -11.08
C ALA A 240 -2.30 -14.40 -11.37
N LEU A 241 -3.28 -15.08 -10.77
CA LEU A 241 -4.70 -14.74 -10.88
C LEU A 241 -4.99 -13.34 -10.32
N LEU A 242 -4.46 -13.02 -9.14
CA LEU A 242 -4.66 -11.71 -8.54
C LEU A 242 -3.94 -10.61 -9.32
N LEU A 243 -2.72 -10.87 -9.81
CA LEU A 243 -2.00 -9.95 -10.69
C LEU A 243 -2.83 -9.64 -11.95
N GLU A 244 -3.44 -10.65 -12.56
CA GLU A 244 -4.27 -10.51 -13.76
C GLU A 244 -5.49 -9.62 -13.54
N VAL A 245 -6.02 -9.59 -12.31
CA VAL A 245 -7.14 -8.73 -11.93
C VAL A 245 -6.70 -7.29 -11.72
N ILE A 246 -5.55 -7.08 -11.06
CA ILE A 246 -5.14 -5.74 -10.62
C ILE A 246 -4.22 -5.00 -11.61
N ALA A 247 -3.61 -5.68 -12.58
CA ALA A 247 -2.69 -5.07 -13.53
C ALA A 247 -3.38 -4.23 -14.62
N GLY A 248 -2.66 -3.25 -15.17
CA GLY A 248 -3.07 -2.45 -16.32
C GLY A 248 -3.24 -0.96 -16.01
N PRO A 249 -3.26 -0.11 -17.05
CA PRO A 249 -3.38 1.34 -16.91
C PRO A 249 -4.71 1.73 -16.27
N ASP A 250 -4.70 2.76 -15.42
CA ASP A 250 -5.92 3.37 -14.86
C ASP A 250 -6.22 4.77 -15.42
N GLY A 251 -5.23 5.40 -16.07
CA GLY A 251 -5.33 6.75 -16.62
C GLY A 251 -5.09 7.88 -15.60
N LEU A 252 -4.74 7.53 -14.35
CA LEU A 252 -4.54 8.46 -13.24
C LEU A 252 -3.10 8.41 -12.70
N ASP A 253 -2.50 7.23 -12.66
CA ASP A 253 -1.16 7.04 -12.11
C ASP A 253 -0.06 7.40 -13.13
N THR A 254 0.61 8.51 -12.88
CA THR A 254 1.71 9.03 -13.71
C THR A 254 2.95 8.11 -13.80
N ARG A 255 3.03 7.08 -12.94
CA ARG A 255 4.06 6.03 -12.99
C ARG A 255 3.89 5.09 -14.18
N GLN A 256 2.66 4.95 -14.70
CA GLN A 256 2.36 3.96 -15.72
C GLN A 256 2.77 4.47 -17.11
N ARG A 257 3.77 3.81 -17.72
CA ARG A 257 4.27 4.18 -19.06
C ARG A 257 4.55 2.94 -19.91
N GLY A 258 3.87 2.84 -21.06
CA GLY A 258 4.09 1.72 -22.01
C GLY A 258 3.74 0.35 -21.44
N ILE A 259 2.77 0.31 -20.51
CA ILE A 259 2.38 -0.90 -19.78
C ILE A 259 1.17 -1.57 -20.46
N ALA A 260 1.20 -2.90 -20.54
CA ALA A 260 0.05 -3.72 -20.92
C ALA A 260 -0.16 -4.85 -19.90
N ALA A 261 -1.40 -5.02 -19.45
CA ALA A 261 -1.78 -6.20 -18.68
C ALA A 261 -1.79 -7.44 -19.59
N SER A 262 -1.63 -8.62 -19.01
CA SER A 262 -1.67 -9.89 -19.73
C SER A 262 -2.40 -10.94 -18.92
N ARG A 263 -2.76 -12.05 -19.56
CA ARG A 263 -3.33 -13.22 -18.88
C ARG A 263 -2.22 -14.07 -18.26
N TYR A 264 -1.73 -13.66 -17.09
CA TYR A 264 -0.57 -14.30 -16.44
C TYR A 264 -0.85 -15.77 -16.06
N THR A 265 -2.12 -16.12 -15.85
CA THR A 265 -2.53 -17.50 -15.55
C THR A 265 -2.23 -18.48 -16.70
N ASP A 266 -2.24 -18.01 -17.96
CA ASP A 266 -1.95 -18.86 -19.13
C ASP A 266 -0.50 -19.36 -19.12
N ALA A 267 0.43 -18.61 -18.50
CA ALA A 267 1.84 -18.98 -18.40
C ALA A 267 2.11 -20.13 -17.41
N LEU A 268 1.14 -20.47 -16.53
CA LEU A 268 1.29 -21.54 -15.54
C LEU A 268 1.34 -22.94 -16.18
N ALA A 269 0.79 -23.10 -17.39
CA ALA A 269 0.71 -24.39 -18.09
C ALA A 269 1.93 -24.67 -18.99
N GLY A 270 2.88 -23.74 -19.10
CA GLY A 270 4.07 -23.89 -19.93
C GLY A 270 5.10 -24.88 -19.36
N ASN A 271 5.98 -25.41 -20.23
CA ASN A 271 7.19 -26.09 -19.78
C ASN A 271 8.35 -25.09 -19.68
N ILE A 272 9.32 -25.41 -18.82
CA ILE A 272 10.50 -24.57 -18.58
C ILE A 272 11.73 -25.04 -19.36
N ASN A 273 11.56 -25.97 -20.31
CA ASN A 273 12.69 -26.53 -21.06
C ASN A 273 13.33 -25.45 -21.92
N GLY A 274 14.66 -25.35 -21.85
CA GLY A 274 15.41 -24.33 -22.58
C GLY A 274 15.46 -22.96 -21.90
N LEU A 275 14.79 -22.76 -20.75
CA LEU A 275 14.98 -21.54 -19.97
C LEU A 275 16.41 -21.49 -19.40
N ARG A 276 16.98 -20.28 -19.44
CA ARG A 276 18.30 -19.99 -18.87
C ARG A 276 18.11 -19.29 -17.54
N ILE A 277 18.48 -19.94 -16.45
CA ILE A 277 18.42 -19.39 -15.09
C ILE A 277 19.83 -18.94 -14.71
N ALA A 278 19.99 -17.66 -14.40
CA ALA A 278 21.25 -17.09 -13.96
C ALA A 278 21.25 -16.91 -12.43
N VAL A 279 22.25 -17.46 -11.77
CA VAL A 279 22.49 -17.26 -10.33
C VAL A 279 23.40 -16.04 -10.17
N VAL A 280 22.87 -14.96 -9.59
CA VAL A 280 23.62 -13.72 -9.31
C VAL A 280 24.53 -13.97 -8.12
N LYS A 281 25.84 -14.03 -8.34
CA LYS A 281 26.82 -14.42 -7.32
C LYS A 281 26.87 -13.43 -6.16
N GLU A 282 26.69 -12.16 -6.47
CA GLU A 282 26.67 -11.02 -5.55
C GLU A 282 25.45 -11.06 -4.62
N GLY A 283 24.47 -11.94 -4.85
CA GLY A 283 23.32 -12.14 -3.96
C GLY A 283 23.60 -13.04 -2.76
N PHE A 284 24.81 -13.60 -2.60
CA PHE A 284 25.17 -14.58 -1.58
C PHE A 284 26.42 -14.17 -0.80
N GLY A 285 26.61 -14.73 0.39
CA GLY A 285 27.85 -14.56 1.18
C GLY A 285 28.05 -13.14 1.68
N HIS A 286 26.97 -12.44 2.00
CA HIS A 286 27.04 -11.10 2.58
C HIS A 286 27.54 -11.19 4.03
N PRO A 287 28.22 -10.16 4.56
CA PRO A 287 28.70 -10.18 5.95
C PRO A 287 27.60 -10.41 7.00
N ASN A 288 26.36 -10.07 6.68
CA ASN A 288 25.18 -10.20 7.55
C ASN A 288 24.18 -11.26 7.06
N SER A 289 24.63 -12.33 6.38
CA SER A 289 23.78 -13.47 5.99
C SER A 289 23.97 -14.69 6.89
N GLU A 290 22.96 -15.57 6.90
CA GLU A 290 23.07 -16.91 7.49
C GLU A 290 23.45 -17.91 6.38
N ALA A 291 24.55 -18.63 6.58
CA ALA A 291 25.14 -19.46 5.52
C ALA A 291 24.25 -20.63 5.08
N ASP A 292 23.39 -21.14 5.97
CA ASP A 292 22.43 -22.19 5.66
C ASP A 292 21.29 -21.69 4.75
N VAL A 293 20.87 -20.44 4.89
CA VAL A 293 19.92 -19.79 3.97
C VAL A 293 20.52 -19.68 2.57
N ASP A 294 21.75 -19.19 2.46
CA ASP A 294 22.47 -19.09 1.18
C ASP A 294 22.63 -20.47 0.52
N ALA A 295 22.99 -21.49 1.30
CA ALA A 295 23.15 -22.86 0.83
C ALA A 295 21.83 -23.51 0.38
N ARG A 296 20.68 -23.07 0.93
CA ARG A 296 19.36 -23.62 0.59
C ARG A 296 18.79 -23.05 -0.71
N VAL A 297 19.18 -21.83 -1.07
CA VAL A 297 18.67 -21.12 -2.26
C VAL A 297 19.54 -21.35 -3.50
N ARG A 298 20.84 -21.54 -3.32
CA ARG A 298 21.79 -21.80 -4.43
C ARG A 298 21.53 -23.13 -5.14
#